data_AF-A0A3P4ASS0-F1
#
_entry.id   AF-A0A3P4ASS0-F1
#
_cell.length_a   1.000
_cell.length_b   1.000
_cell.length_c   1.000
_cell.angle_alpha   90.00
_cell.angle_beta   90.00
_cell.angle_gamma   90.00
#
_symmetry.space_group_name_H-M   'P 1'
#
loop_
_entity.id
_entity.type
_entity.pdbx_description
1 polymer ?
#
loop_
_entity_poly.entity_id
_entity_poly.type
_entity_poly.pdbx_seq_one_letter_code
_entity_poly.pdbx_strand_id
1 'polypeptide(L)'
;MEAAFRYRMATRLARRLREAGRPLPLPALGEALGLRGPVERVVRPLLDGRFLLEEAVGLWEWRYPFPQEGEAVVVLDLETTGLAPGLDEVIEVGLLRLEGGRRLPFQSLVRPSRPPSPFVQRLTGIPREALEEAPSLEEVLEKAYPLLANATLVIHNAAFDTLSCCILRP
;
A
#
# COMPACT_ATOMS: atom_id res chain seq x y z
N MET A 1 8.76 -29.68 -0.07
CA MET A 1 7.87 -29.43 -1.22
C MET A 1 8.59 -28.50 -2.17
N GLU A 2 8.67 -28.82 -3.46
CA GLU A 2 9.36 -27.99 -4.46
C GLU A 2 8.68 -26.61 -4.59
N ALA A 3 9.47 -25.54 -4.73
CA ALA A 3 8.96 -24.17 -4.71
C ALA A 3 7.91 -23.90 -5.82
N ALA A 4 8.14 -24.42 -7.03
CA ALA A 4 7.21 -24.28 -8.14
C ALA A 4 5.88 -25.01 -7.88
N PHE A 5 5.93 -26.20 -7.28
CA PHE A 5 4.75 -26.95 -6.91
C PHE A 5 3.93 -26.22 -5.82
N ARG A 6 4.60 -25.72 -4.78
CA ARG A 6 3.98 -24.90 -3.74
C ARG A 6 3.27 -23.68 -4.32
N TYR A 7 3.94 -22.95 -5.20
CA TYR A 7 3.39 -21.76 -5.84
C TYR A 7 2.12 -22.08 -6.63
N ARG A 8 2.15 -23.13 -7.47
CA ARG A 8 0.98 -23.56 -8.26
C ARG A 8 -0.21 -23.95 -7.36
N MET A 9 0.05 -24.68 -6.29
CA MET A 9 -1.00 -25.09 -5.35
C MET A 9 -1.59 -23.89 -4.60
N ALA A 10 -0.75 -23.00 -4.10
CA ALA A 10 -1.20 -21.77 -3.44
C ALA A 10 -1.99 -20.89 -4.42
N THR A 11 -1.61 -20.78 -5.69
CA THR A 11 -2.40 -20.06 -6.71
C THR A 11 -3.78 -20.69 -6.96
N ARG A 12 -3.89 -22.03 -6.95
CA ARG A 12 -5.20 -22.71 -7.02
C ARG A 12 -6.05 -22.41 -5.79
N LEU A 13 -5.45 -22.42 -4.61
CA LEU A 13 -6.12 -22.07 -3.36
C LEU A 13 -6.67 -20.63 -3.41
N ALA A 14 -5.84 -19.69 -3.86
CA ALA A 14 -6.25 -18.29 -4.01
C ALA A 14 -7.41 -18.15 -5.01
N ARG A 15 -7.36 -18.83 -6.17
CA ARG A 15 -8.45 -18.81 -7.14
C ARG A 15 -9.75 -19.34 -6.54
N ARG A 16 -9.69 -20.45 -5.78
CA ARG A 16 -10.88 -21.03 -5.13
C ARG A 16 -11.51 -20.06 -4.11
N LEU A 17 -10.68 -19.36 -3.35
CA LEU A 17 -11.14 -18.33 -2.41
C LEU A 17 -11.83 -17.18 -3.18
N ARG A 18 -11.23 -16.68 -4.27
CA ARG A 18 -11.86 -15.64 -5.13
C ARG A 18 -13.20 -16.11 -5.70
N GLU A 19 -13.28 -17.34 -6.20
CA GLU A 19 -14.54 -17.94 -6.69
C GLU A 19 -15.59 -18.05 -5.58
N ALA A 20 -15.19 -18.30 -4.33
CA ALA A 20 -16.10 -18.35 -3.20
C ALA A 20 -16.53 -16.97 -2.70
N GLY A 21 -15.74 -15.92 -2.96
CA GLY A 21 -15.99 -14.55 -2.53
C GLY A 21 -15.97 -14.34 -1.01
N ARG A 22 -15.48 -15.31 -0.22
CA ARG A 22 -15.45 -15.27 1.25
C ARG A 22 -14.38 -16.19 1.85
N PRO A 23 -13.91 -15.94 3.09
CA PRO A 23 -13.03 -16.85 3.81
C PRO A 23 -13.63 -18.25 3.93
N LEU A 24 -12.79 -19.27 3.80
CA LEU A 24 -13.20 -20.67 3.91
C LEU A 24 -12.45 -21.35 5.06
N PRO A 25 -13.15 -22.14 5.90
CA PRO A 25 -12.48 -22.89 6.96
C PRO A 25 -11.57 -23.96 6.36
N LEU A 26 -10.52 -24.36 7.08
CA LEU A 26 -9.55 -25.34 6.60
C LEU A 26 -10.19 -26.62 6.03
N PRO A 27 -11.20 -27.26 6.65
CA PRO A 27 -11.85 -28.44 6.08
C PRO A 27 -12.43 -28.22 4.67
N ALA A 28 -13.10 -27.08 4.44
CA ALA A 28 -13.70 -26.75 3.14
C ALA A 28 -12.63 -26.55 2.05
N LEU A 29 -11.45 -26.04 2.42
CA LEU A 29 -10.30 -25.96 1.51
C LEU A 29 -9.75 -27.35 1.19
N GLY A 30 -9.74 -28.26 2.17
CA GLY A 30 -9.36 -29.65 1.98
C GLY A 30 -10.24 -30.36 0.96
N GLU A 31 -11.56 -30.25 1.12
CA GLU A 31 -12.53 -30.79 0.17
C GLU A 31 -12.33 -30.23 -1.24
N ALA A 32 -12.15 -28.91 -1.36
CA ALA A 32 -11.91 -28.25 -2.64
C ALA A 32 -10.60 -28.67 -3.32
N LEU A 33 -9.61 -29.11 -2.54
CA LEU A 33 -8.34 -29.63 -3.03
C LEU A 33 -8.33 -31.16 -3.20
N GLY A 34 -9.46 -31.84 -2.96
CA GLY A 34 -9.56 -33.30 -3.04
C GLY A 34 -8.78 -34.04 -1.93
N LEU A 35 -8.48 -33.36 -0.83
CA LEU A 35 -7.74 -33.91 0.29
C LEU A 35 -8.69 -34.64 1.25
N ARG A 36 -8.39 -35.91 1.55
CA ARG A 36 -9.15 -36.74 2.50
C ARG A 36 -8.45 -36.94 3.86
N GLY A 37 -7.31 -36.29 4.06
CA GLY A 37 -6.40 -36.46 5.22
C GLY A 37 -6.24 -35.19 6.07
N PRO A 38 -5.14 -35.04 6.83
CA PRO A 38 -4.93 -33.89 7.72
C PRO A 38 -4.71 -32.60 6.91
N VAL A 39 -5.82 -31.96 6.54
CA VAL A 39 -5.91 -30.82 5.62
C VAL A 39 -4.95 -29.71 6.03
N GLU A 40 -4.87 -29.41 7.32
CA GLU A 40 -3.98 -28.39 7.85
C GLU A 40 -2.51 -28.62 7.46
N ARG A 41 -2.02 -29.87 7.52
CA ARG A 41 -0.63 -30.21 7.19
C ARG A 41 -0.28 -29.91 5.73
N VAL A 42 -1.27 -29.95 4.85
CA VAL A 42 -1.10 -29.68 3.42
C VAL A 42 -1.36 -28.20 3.10
N VAL A 43 -2.38 -27.60 3.70
CA VAL A 43 -2.80 -26.22 3.40
C VAL A 43 -1.89 -25.19 4.06
N ARG A 44 -1.50 -25.39 5.33
CA ARG A 44 -0.72 -24.41 6.10
C ARG A 44 0.62 -24.04 5.42
N PRO A 45 1.40 -24.99 4.84
CA PRO A 45 2.61 -24.65 4.08
C PRO A 45 2.38 -23.93 2.73
N LEU A 46 1.13 -23.90 2.23
CA LEU A 46 0.76 -23.18 1.01
C LEU A 46 0.39 -21.72 1.31
N LEU A 47 0.08 -21.39 2.57
CA LEU A 47 -0.26 -20.03 2.98
C LEU A 47 1.02 -19.19 2.96
N ASP A 48 1.16 -18.42 1.90
CA ASP A 48 2.18 -17.37 1.77
C ASP A 48 1.57 -15.99 2.09
N GLY A 49 2.32 -14.92 1.80
CA GLY A 49 1.89 -13.53 2.06
C GLY A 49 0.59 -13.10 1.37
N ARG A 50 -0.04 -13.95 0.57
CA ARG A 50 -1.35 -13.71 -0.05
C ARG A 50 -2.54 -14.11 0.83
N PHE A 51 -2.32 -14.83 1.93
CA PHE A 51 -3.41 -15.40 2.73
C PHE A 51 -3.45 -14.82 4.15
N LEU A 52 -4.65 -14.76 4.71
CA LEU A 52 -4.90 -14.48 6.12
C LEU A 52 -5.41 -15.77 6.75
N LEU A 53 -4.84 -16.16 7.90
CA LEU A 53 -5.31 -17.31 8.67
C LEU A 53 -5.79 -16.80 10.03
N GLU A 54 -7.11 -16.85 10.22
CA GLU A 54 -7.79 -16.62 11.50
C GLU A 54 -8.67 -17.84 11.81
N GLU A 55 -9.96 -17.67 12.06
CA GLU A 55 -10.93 -18.77 12.16
C GLU A 55 -11.14 -19.49 10.81
N ALA A 56 -10.85 -18.79 9.72
CA ALA A 56 -10.90 -19.27 8.35
C ALA A 56 -9.68 -18.75 7.56
N VAL A 57 -9.46 -19.32 6.37
CA VAL A 57 -8.45 -18.83 5.44
C VAL A 57 -9.10 -17.86 4.47
N GLY A 58 -8.62 -16.62 4.45
CA GLY A 58 -8.98 -15.58 3.49
C GLY A 58 -7.80 -15.16 2.63
N LEU A 59 -8.05 -14.22 1.72
CA LEU A 59 -6.98 -13.54 0.99
C LEU A 59 -6.58 -12.26 1.72
N TRP A 60 -5.30 -11.90 1.67
CA TRP A 60 -4.78 -10.66 2.22
C TRP A 60 -5.52 -9.43 1.68
N GLU A 61 -5.85 -9.45 0.38
CA GLU A 61 -6.65 -8.41 -0.30
C GLU A 61 -8.07 -8.24 0.25
N TRP A 62 -8.57 -9.17 1.08
CA TRP A 62 -9.86 -9.03 1.75
C TRP A 62 -9.78 -8.32 3.10
N ARG A 63 -8.57 -8.15 3.65
CA ARG A 63 -8.36 -7.31 4.84
C ARG A 63 -8.65 -5.85 4.55
N TYR A 64 -8.40 -5.44 3.30
CA TYR A 64 -8.61 -4.10 2.80
C TYR A 64 -9.29 -4.23 1.44
N PRO A 65 -10.64 -4.21 1.38
CA PRO A 65 -11.32 -4.33 0.10
C PRO A 65 -10.79 -3.26 -0.85
N PHE A 66 -10.43 -3.66 -2.07
CA PHE A 66 -10.12 -2.67 -3.09
C PHE A 66 -11.36 -1.79 -3.30
N PRO A 67 -11.16 -0.47 -3.44
CA PRO A 67 -12.26 0.47 -3.64
C PRO A 67 -13.12 0.04 -4.84
N GLN A 68 -14.44 0.17 -4.69
CA GLN A 68 -15.41 -0.21 -5.71
C GLN A 68 -15.36 0.74 -6.91
N GLU A 69 -15.99 0.33 -8.02
CA GLU A 69 -16.13 1.19 -9.19
C GLU A 69 -16.88 2.49 -8.81
N GLY A 70 -16.21 3.63 -9.00
CA GLY A 70 -16.73 4.95 -8.65
C GLY A 70 -16.22 5.49 -7.31
N GLU A 71 -15.66 4.65 -6.43
CA GLU A 71 -15.00 5.13 -5.21
C GLU A 71 -13.66 5.80 -5.53
N ALA A 72 -13.27 6.78 -4.71
CA ALA A 72 -12.02 7.47 -4.88
C ALA A 72 -10.84 6.65 -4.35
N VAL A 73 -9.77 6.60 -5.14
CA VAL A 73 -8.47 6.03 -4.77
C VAL A 73 -7.44 7.12 -4.94
N VAL A 74 -6.56 7.29 -3.95
CA VAL A 74 -5.42 8.20 -4.10
C VAL A 74 -4.15 7.40 -3.92
N VAL A 75 -3.34 7.36 -4.99
CA VAL A 75 -1.97 6.91 -4.89
C VAL A 75 -1.15 8.09 -4.39
N LEU A 76 -0.43 7.93 -3.28
CA LEU A 76 0.38 8.96 -2.65
C LEU A 76 1.81 8.45 -2.49
N ASP A 77 2.76 9.32 -2.81
CA ASP A 77 4.19 9.12 -2.67
C ASP A 77 4.81 10.39 -2.07
N LEU A 78 5.78 10.20 -1.17
CA LEU A 78 6.44 11.28 -0.46
C LEU A 78 7.96 11.10 -0.57
N GLU A 79 8.64 12.19 -0.87
CA GLU A 79 10.10 12.25 -0.69
C GLU A 79 10.41 13.03 0.58
N THR A 80 11.47 12.63 1.28
CA THR A 80 11.88 13.27 2.53
C THR A 80 13.36 13.60 2.54
N THR A 81 13.80 14.42 3.50
CA THR A 81 15.21 14.80 3.70
C THR A 81 16.14 13.63 4.09
N GLY A 82 15.58 12.45 4.39
CA GLY A 82 16.31 11.26 4.86
C GLY A 82 15.49 9.97 4.80
N LEU A 83 15.79 9.03 5.71
CA LEU A 83 15.17 7.70 5.78
C LEU A 83 14.67 7.37 7.20
N ALA A 84 14.60 8.36 8.09
CA ALA A 84 14.14 8.25 9.46
C ALA A 84 12.73 8.86 9.60
N PRO A 85 11.66 8.02 9.63
CA PRO A 85 10.29 8.52 9.76
C PRO A 85 10.11 9.37 11.03
N GLY A 86 9.41 10.50 10.89
CA GLY A 86 9.11 11.43 11.99
C GLY A 86 10.29 12.31 12.44
N LEU A 87 11.50 12.09 11.92
CA LEU A 87 12.67 12.95 12.14
C LEU A 87 13.04 13.75 10.89
N ASP A 88 12.86 13.13 9.72
CA ASP A 88 13.10 13.74 8.42
C ASP A 88 11.85 14.44 7.89
N GLU A 89 12.06 15.58 7.26
CA GLU A 89 11.03 16.47 6.74
C GLU A 89 10.66 16.09 5.30
N VAL A 90 9.38 16.24 4.93
CA VAL A 90 8.89 16.06 3.56
C VAL A 90 9.48 17.14 2.64
N ILE A 91 9.97 16.72 1.47
CA ILE A 91 10.52 17.60 0.42
C ILE A 91 9.75 17.53 -0.89
N GLU A 92 8.90 16.52 -1.06
CA GLU A 92 7.97 16.41 -2.19
C GLU A 92 6.70 15.67 -1.78
N VAL A 93 5.57 16.13 -2.30
CA VAL A 93 4.27 15.45 -2.24
C VAL A 93 3.82 15.14 -3.66
N GLY A 94 3.76 13.86 -4.02
CA GLY A 94 3.20 13.38 -5.28
C GLY A 94 1.92 12.58 -5.04
N LEU A 95 0.81 12.95 -5.68
CA LEU A 95 -0.43 12.18 -5.58
C LEU A 95 -1.19 12.08 -6.91
N LEU A 96 -1.98 11.02 -7.03
CA LEU A 96 -2.90 10.78 -8.12
C LEU A 96 -4.24 10.30 -7.59
N ARG A 97 -5.27 11.16 -7.64
CA ARG A 97 -6.65 10.76 -7.36
C ARG A 97 -7.27 10.11 -8.61
N LEU A 98 -7.85 8.94 -8.40
CA LEU A 98 -8.61 8.14 -9.37
C LEU A 98 -10.05 8.04 -8.85
N GLU A 99 -11.02 8.55 -9.58
CA GLU A 99 -12.43 8.55 -9.15
C GLU A 99 -13.35 8.61 -10.37
N GLY A 100 -14.28 7.66 -10.50
CA GLY A 100 -15.23 7.63 -11.62
C GLY A 100 -14.58 7.71 -13.02
N GLY A 101 -13.43 7.04 -13.21
CA GLY A 101 -12.66 7.07 -14.46
C GLY A 101 -11.85 8.36 -14.69
N ARG A 102 -11.90 9.33 -13.78
CA ARG A 102 -11.12 10.57 -13.85
C ARG A 102 -9.77 10.41 -13.16
N ARG A 103 -8.77 11.11 -13.67
CA ARG A 103 -7.41 11.17 -13.13
C ARG A 103 -7.10 12.62 -12.75
N LEU A 104 -6.81 12.88 -11.48
CA LEU A 104 -6.48 14.21 -10.97
C LEU A 104 -5.09 14.14 -10.31
N PRO A 105 -4.01 14.46 -11.06
CA PRO A 105 -2.66 14.48 -10.52
C PRO A 105 -2.41 15.75 -9.70
N PHE A 106 -1.56 15.65 -8.69
CA PHE A 106 -1.00 16.77 -7.96
C PHE A 106 0.45 16.45 -7.57
N GLN A 107 1.32 17.44 -7.73
CA GLN A 107 2.72 17.33 -7.36
C GLN A 107 3.20 18.68 -6.86
N SER A 108 3.94 18.69 -5.75
CA SER A 108 4.58 19.90 -5.23
C SER A 108 5.83 19.55 -4.47
N LEU A 109 6.89 20.33 -4.69
CA LEU A 109 8.01 20.40 -3.77
C LEU A 109 7.55 21.06 -2.46
N VAL A 110 8.27 20.77 -1.39
CA VAL A 110 8.07 21.32 -0.05
C VAL A 110 9.41 21.85 0.43
N ARG A 111 9.44 23.10 0.90
CA ARG A 111 10.65 23.68 1.50
C ARG A 111 10.90 23.10 2.89
N PRO A 112 11.98 22.33 3.10
CA PRO A 112 12.32 21.83 4.42
C PRO A 112 13.04 22.91 5.24
N SER A 113 13.04 22.77 6.57
CA SER A 113 13.86 23.62 7.45
C SER A 113 15.35 23.25 7.41
N ARG A 114 15.66 22.01 7.04
CA ARG A 114 17.03 21.49 6.89
C ARG A 114 17.24 20.93 5.47
N PRO A 115 18.40 21.16 4.85
CA PRO A 115 18.66 20.64 3.51
C PRO A 115 18.74 19.10 3.53
N PRO A 116 18.24 18.40 2.49
CA PRO A 116 18.43 16.97 2.34
C PRO A 116 19.91 16.61 2.22
N SER A 117 20.29 15.44 2.72
CA SER A 117 21.66 14.96 2.59
C SER A 117 22.07 14.82 1.10
N PRO A 118 23.37 14.89 0.75
CA PRO A 118 23.82 14.65 -0.61
C PRO A 118 23.42 13.26 -1.15
N PHE A 119 23.24 12.27 -0.27
CA PHE A 119 22.73 10.96 -0.66
C PHE A 119 21.28 11.05 -1.12
N VAL A 120 20.42 11.71 -0.35
CA VAL A 120 19.00 11.92 -0.70
C VAL A 120 18.87 12.73 -1.98
N GLN A 121 19.63 13.82 -2.14
CA GLN A 121 19.60 14.60 -3.38
C GLN A 121 19.96 13.77 -4.62
N ARG A 122 20.90 12.83 -4.50
CA ARG A 122 21.21 11.89 -5.60
C ARG A 122 20.13 10.84 -5.82
N LEU A 123 19.47 10.41 -4.75
CA LEU A 123 18.41 9.41 -4.80
C LEU A 123 17.15 9.96 -5.46
N THR A 124 16.71 11.15 -5.04
CA THR A 124 15.48 11.80 -5.49
C THR A 124 15.69 12.67 -6.73
N GLY A 125 16.92 13.13 -6.96
CA GLY A 125 17.23 14.06 -8.05
C GLY A 125 16.77 15.50 -7.81
N ILE A 126 16.28 15.81 -6.59
CA ILE A 126 15.79 17.14 -6.24
C ILE A 126 16.96 18.01 -5.76
N PRO A 127 17.33 19.08 -6.51
CA PRO A 127 18.41 19.95 -6.13
C PRO A 127 17.98 20.88 -4.99
N ARG A 128 18.94 21.29 -4.15
CA ARG A 128 18.69 22.18 -3.01
C ARG A 128 18.00 23.48 -3.43
N GLU A 129 18.42 24.05 -4.54
CA GLU A 129 17.93 25.33 -5.05
C GLU A 129 16.44 25.28 -5.38
N ALA A 130 15.93 24.12 -5.84
CA ALA A 130 14.50 23.94 -6.12
C ALA A 130 13.65 23.90 -4.83
N LEU A 131 14.25 23.51 -3.70
CA LEU A 131 13.58 23.47 -2.40
C LEU A 131 13.54 24.84 -1.71
N GLU A 132 14.48 25.74 -2.00
CA GLU A 132 14.53 27.07 -1.37
C GLU A 132 13.36 27.97 -1.81
N GLU A 133 12.95 27.83 -3.07
CA GLU A 133 11.80 28.54 -3.67
C GLU A 133 10.47 27.78 -3.51
N ALA A 134 10.49 26.60 -2.89
CA ALA A 134 9.29 25.78 -2.71
C ALA A 134 8.36 26.36 -1.63
N PRO A 135 7.04 26.11 -1.74
CA PRO A 135 6.08 26.46 -0.69
C PRO A 135 6.38 25.74 0.65
N SER A 136 5.83 26.26 1.74
CA SER A 136 5.86 25.55 3.02
C SER A 136 5.03 24.27 2.95
N LEU A 137 5.27 23.35 3.89
CA LEU A 137 4.47 22.12 3.97
C LEU A 137 3.00 22.46 4.12
N GLU A 138 2.65 23.39 5.00
CA GLU A 138 1.27 23.83 5.27
C GLU A 138 0.57 24.29 3.99
N GLU A 139 1.22 25.12 3.16
CA GLU A 139 0.66 25.61 1.89
C GLU A 139 0.43 24.47 0.88
N VAL A 140 1.29 23.45 0.89
CA VAL A 140 1.13 22.25 0.04
C VAL A 140 -0.02 21.39 0.57
N LEU A 141 -0.11 21.22 1.88
CA LEU A 141 -1.15 20.42 2.52
C LEU A 141 -2.54 21.03 2.31
N GLU A 142 -2.69 22.35 2.37
CA GLU A 142 -3.94 23.05 2.07
C GLU A 142 -4.47 22.73 0.66
N LYS A 143 -3.56 22.56 -0.31
CA LYS A 143 -3.90 22.23 -1.70
C LYS A 143 -4.13 20.73 -1.91
N ALA A 144 -3.37 19.89 -1.22
CA ALA A 144 -3.44 18.43 -1.35
C ALA A 144 -4.64 17.82 -0.62
N TYR A 145 -5.02 18.38 0.55
CA TYR A 145 -6.04 17.80 1.43
C TYR A 145 -7.39 17.55 0.74
N PRO A 146 -7.95 18.46 -0.09
CA PRO A 146 -9.19 18.19 -0.82
C PRO A 146 -9.11 16.97 -1.75
N LEU A 147 -7.92 16.63 -2.26
CA LEU A 147 -7.71 15.48 -3.14
C LEU A 147 -7.65 14.16 -2.34
N LEU A 148 -7.29 14.20 -1.06
CA LEU A 148 -7.21 13.04 -0.17
C LEU A 148 -8.54 12.69 0.49
N ALA A 149 -9.47 13.64 0.60
CA ALA A 149 -10.74 13.46 1.28
C ALA A 149 -11.60 12.35 0.66
N ASN A 150 -12.20 11.50 1.51
CA ASN A 150 -13.08 10.40 1.13
C ASN A 150 -12.49 9.41 0.11
N ALA A 151 -11.16 9.24 0.10
CA ALA A 151 -10.48 8.31 -0.79
C ALA A 151 -9.76 7.21 -0.01
N THR A 152 -9.68 6.02 -0.62
CA THR A 152 -8.76 4.97 -0.16
C THR A 152 -7.35 5.35 -0.56
N LEU A 153 -6.43 5.43 0.42
CA LEU A 153 -5.03 5.76 0.18
C LEU A 153 -4.23 4.50 -0.17
N VAL A 154 -3.48 4.57 -1.26
CA VAL A 154 -2.55 3.54 -1.70
C VAL A 154 -1.14 4.13 -1.64
N ILE A 155 -0.30 3.52 -0.79
CA ILE A 155 1.04 4.03 -0.50
C ILE A 155 2.00 2.85 -0.51
N HIS A 156 3.11 2.96 -1.24
CA HIS A 156 4.05 1.84 -1.43
C HIS A 156 4.85 1.54 -0.16
N ASN A 157 5.13 2.54 0.68
CA ASN A 157 5.80 2.38 1.97
C ASN A 157 5.00 3.01 3.12
N ALA A 158 3.72 2.63 3.21
CA ALA A 158 2.77 3.24 4.14
C ALA A 158 3.29 3.40 5.58
N ALA A 159 4.08 2.46 6.11
CA ALA A 159 4.64 2.57 7.46
C ALA A 159 5.61 3.76 7.61
N PHE A 160 6.41 4.05 6.58
CA PHE A 160 7.31 5.19 6.54
C PHE A 160 6.55 6.49 6.29
N ASP A 161 5.68 6.49 5.28
CA ASP A 161 5.00 7.69 4.80
C ASP A 161 3.95 8.20 5.81
N THR A 162 3.21 7.31 6.47
CA THR A 162 2.22 7.67 7.51
C THR A 162 2.84 8.26 8.77
N LEU A 163 4.09 7.92 9.07
CA LEU A 163 4.84 8.53 10.16
C LEU A 163 5.45 9.86 9.76
N SER A 164 5.72 10.06 8.47
CA SER A 164 6.32 11.27 7.92
C SER A 164 5.31 12.37 7.58
N CYS A 165 4.03 12.01 7.37
CA CYS A 165 2.96 12.96 7.07
C CYS A 165 1.80 12.89 8.07
N CYS A 166 1.56 13.99 8.77
CA CYS A 166 0.50 14.11 9.78
C CYS A 166 -0.93 13.97 9.22
N ILE A 167 -1.14 14.12 7.91
CA ILE A 167 -2.46 13.96 7.27
C ILE A 167 -2.90 12.49 7.23
N LEU A 168 -1.95 11.57 7.28
CA LEU A 168 -2.20 10.15 7.06
C LEU A 168 -2.51 9.38 8.36
N ARG A 169 -2.62 10.09 9.49
CA ARG A 169 -3.18 9.53 10.71
C ARG A 169 -4.70 9.74 10.69
N PRO A 170 -5.51 8.67 10.64
CA PRO A 170 -6.96 8.76 10.69
C PRO A 170 -7.46 9.34 12.02
#